data_AF-A0A644YJR8-F1
#
_entry.id   AF-A0A644YJR8-F1
#
_cell.length_a   1.000
_cell.length_b   1.000
_cell.length_c   1.000
_cell.angle_alpha   90.00
_cell.angle_beta   90.00
_cell.angle_gamma   90.00
#
_symmetry.space_group_name_H-M   'P 1'
#
loop_
_entity.id
_entity.type
_entity.pdbx_description
1 polymer ?
#
loop_
_entity_poly.entity_id
_entity_poly.type
_entity_poly.pdbx_seq_one_letter_code
_entity_poly.pdbx_strand_id
1 'polypeptide(L)'
;MRISHLIFILFSSLAASCSSSDTDFPHEESLVQELMPLQGITYPIELEVKHPFLILENMKRTDSLFHIYDLTNFELKSVFGKIGEGPDDFIQPSLFNTPFPDILISDIDKKMVYQYELNKYGQLELKSSNKANYVDGAPNAAFINDSLYVLDAMYRAPCIHKLTFRDELPLKSWTYRNPDILDYYIDPDMGYVYANENRIVFSYGYKKQIDFMDTDFNLIKRVSFDFANRTINPSSNDDVASYGTGYLGNRYFYVLFIGTSWPEYRKLSFRGTFLEVFDLDGNPVARYHLGGIPPISFAVDEDTFILYGMRDDGEPEDNLLVYKLNGLSKY
;
A
#
# COMPACT_ATOMS: atom_id res chain seq x y z
N MET A 1 9.96 -64.82 18.90
CA MET A 1 8.51 -64.53 18.89
C MET A 1 8.10 -64.08 20.28
N ARG A 2 7.41 -62.97 20.52
CA ARG A 2 7.03 -61.82 19.68
C ARG A 2 6.74 -60.72 20.71
N ILE A 3 7.45 -59.61 20.56
CA ILE A 3 7.26 -58.37 21.31
C ILE A 3 5.89 -57.81 20.92
N SER A 4 4.97 -57.64 21.86
CA SER A 4 3.69 -57.00 21.61
C SER A 4 3.08 -56.48 22.90
N HIS A 5 3.58 -55.35 23.41
CA HIS A 5 2.83 -54.45 24.32
C HIS A 5 3.28 -52.98 24.18
N LEU A 6 3.86 -52.62 23.04
CA LEU A 6 4.41 -51.28 22.80
C LEU A 6 3.83 -50.64 21.54
N ILE A 7 2.52 -50.82 21.30
CA ILE A 7 1.78 -50.11 20.25
C ILE A 7 0.35 -49.90 20.76
N PHE A 8 0.14 -49.06 21.77
CA PHE A 8 -1.20 -48.52 22.08
C PHE A 8 -1.18 -47.16 22.80
N ILE A 9 -0.02 -46.48 22.87
CA ILE A 9 0.12 -45.12 23.42
C ILE A 9 0.80 -44.21 22.38
N LEU A 10 0.43 -44.36 21.10
CA LEU A 10 0.97 -43.54 20.01
C LEU A 10 -0.07 -43.16 18.96
N PHE A 11 -1.35 -43.21 19.34
CA PHE A 11 -2.47 -42.79 18.49
C PHE A 11 -3.44 -41.81 19.17
N SER A 12 -3.05 -41.23 20.30
CA SER A 12 -3.87 -40.25 21.04
C SER A 12 -3.34 -38.81 20.97
N SER A 13 -2.29 -38.55 20.17
CA SER A 13 -1.63 -37.24 20.06
C SER A 13 -1.64 -36.65 18.65
N LEU A 14 -2.52 -37.11 17.77
CA LEU A 14 -2.60 -36.70 16.36
C LEU A 14 -4.01 -36.23 15.93
N ALA A 15 -4.82 -35.77 16.88
CA ALA A 15 -6.16 -35.22 16.62
C ALA A 15 -6.37 -33.84 17.24
N ALA A 16 -5.32 -33.01 17.27
CA ALA A 16 -5.41 -31.59 17.58
C ALA A 16 -4.47 -30.79 16.66
N SER A 17 -4.72 -30.85 15.36
CA SER A 17 -4.13 -29.92 14.39
C SER A 17 -5.01 -29.83 13.14
N CYS A 18 -6.25 -29.43 13.36
CA CYS A 18 -7.15 -28.88 12.35
C CYS A 18 -8.19 -28.03 13.09
N SER A 19 -7.71 -27.02 13.81
CA SER A 19 -8.44 -25.76 13.88
C SER A 19 -7.74 -24.87 12.87
N SER A 20 -8.44 -24.42 11.83
CA SER A 20 -8.09 -23.14 11.22
C SER A 20 -8.03 -22.16 12.38
N SER A 21 -6.84 -21.82 12.84
CA SER A 21 -6.70 -20.71 13.77
C SER A 21 -7.10 -19.50 12.94
N ASP A 22 -8.32 -19.02 13.14
CA ASP A 22 -8.60 -17.61 12.90
C ASP A 22 -7.39 -16.86 13.48
N THR A 23 -6.66 -16.16 12.61
CA THR A 23 -5.39 -15.58 13.01
C THR A 23 -5.73 -14.33 13.82
N ASP A 24 -5.99 -14.52 15.10
CA ASP A 24 -6.45 -13.43 15.97
C ASP A 24 -5.40 -12.33 16.03
N PHE A 25 -5.84 -11.08 15.95
CA PHE A 25 -4.98 -9.93 16.13
C PHE A 25 -4.72 -9.73 17.63
N PRO A 26 -3.45 -9.72 18.09
CA PRO A 26 -3.13 -9.58 19.51
C PRO A 26 -3.62 -8.27 20.13
N HIS A 27 -3.78 -7.22 19.31
CA HIS A 27 -4.29 -5.93 19.72
C HIS A 27 -5.47 -5.52 18.83
N GLU A 28 -6.59 -5.16 19.45
CA GLU A 28 -7.75 -4.59 18.76
C GLU A 28 -8.27 -3.35 19.48
N GLU A 29 -8.52 -2.28 18.73
CA GLU A 29 -9.03 -1.01 19.28
C GLU A 29 -9.93 -0.29 18.26
N SER A 30 -10.89 0.50 18.74
CA SER A 30 -11.59 1.48 17.90
C SER A 30 -10.93 2.85 18.02
N LEU A 31 -10.53 3.42 16.89
CA LEU A 31 -9.86 4.72 16.84
C LEU A 31 -10.85 5.83 16.49
N VAL A 32 -10.64 7.00 17.10
CA VAL A 32 -11.39 8.21 16.78
C VAL A 32 -10.66 8.97 15.69
N GLN A 33 -11.39 9.35 14.64
CA GLN A 33 -10.89 10.22 13.59
C GLN A 33 -10.71 11.65 14.09
N GLU A 34 -9.51 12.19 13.91
CA GLU A 34 -9.19 13.61 14.01
C GLU A 34 -9.16 14.21 12.60
N LEU A 35 -9.46 15.50 12.49
CA LEU A 35 -9.34 16.27 11.24
C LEU A 35 -8.20 17.27 11.40
N MET A 36 -7.21 17.19 10.51
CA MET A 36 -6.04 18.06 10.52
C MET A 36 -6.15 19.08 9.39
N PRO A 37 -6.46 20.36 9.67
CA PRO A 37 -6.52 21.39 8.66
C PRO A 37 -5.12 21.71 8.13
N LEU A 38 -4.97 21.77 6.81
CA LEU A 38 -3.76 22.18 6.12
C LEU A 38 -4.09 23.17 5.00
N GLN A 39 -3.30 24.23 4.93
CA GLN A 39 -3.51 25.30 3.95
C GLN A 39 -3.25 24.83 2.52
N GLY A 40 -4.24 24.98 1.64
CA GLY A 40 -4.03 24.87 0.19
C GLY A 40 -4.14 23.45 -0.38
N ILE A 41 -4.66 22.50 0.40
CA ILE A 41 -5.04 21.17 -0.08
C ILE A 41 -6.19 21.29 -1.07
N THR A 42 -6.02 20.71 -2.26
CA THR A 42 -7.08 20.65 -3.27
C THR A 42 -7.11 19.29 -3.93
N TYR A 43 -7.99 18.42 -3.43
CA TYR A 43 -8.15 17.05 -3.92
C TYR A 43 -6.80 16.31 -3.99
N PRO A 44 -6.19 16.03 -2.83
CA PRO A 44 -4.97 15.26 -2.81
C PRO A 44 -5.30 13.86 -3.37
N ILE A 45 -4.35 13.22 -4.04
CA ILE A 45 -4.49 11.80 -4.47
C ILE A 45 -3.49 10.83 -3.86
N GLU A 46 -2.29 11.31 -3.56
CA GLU A 46 -1.26 10.53 -2.91
C GLU A 46 -0.59 11.34 -1.82
N LEU A 47 -0.12 10.63 -0.79
CA LEU A 47 0.58 11.23 0.31
C LEU A 47 1.73 10.35 0.79
N GLU A 48 2.82 10.97 1.20
CA GLU A 48 4.00 10.29 1.71
C GLU A 48 4.53 11.03 2.95
N VAL A 49 5.02 10.28 3.94
CA VAL A 49 5.61 10.85 5.15
C VAL A 49 7.09 10.55 5.19
N LYS A 50 7.90 11.60 5.31
CA LYS A 50 9.32 11.57 5.66
C LYS A 50 9.51 12.42 6.91
N HIS A 51 9.28 11.84 8.09
CA HIS A 51 9.21 12.59 9.34
C HIS A 51 10.38 13.59 9.47
N PRO A 52 10.10 14.88 9.77
CA PRO A 52 8.82 15.45 10.19
C PRO A 52 7.95 15.99 9.04
N PHE A 53 8.24 15.67 7.78
CA PHE A 53 7.55 16.24 6.63
C PHE A 53 6.46 15.32 6.06
N LEU A 54 5.37 15.94 5.63
CA LEU A 54 4.32 15.33 4.82
C LEU A 54 4.36 15.90 3.41
N ILE A 55 4.34 15.01 2.42
CA ILE A 55 4.33 15.34 1.00
C ILE A 55 2.96 14.97 0.46
N LEU A 56 2.30 15.90 -0.25
CA LEU A 56 0.99 15.69 -0.87
C LEU A 56 1.06 15.98 -2.37
N GLU A 57 0.43 15.12 -3.16
CA GLU A 57 0.15 15.38 -4.57
C GLU A 57 -1.30 15.88 -4.75
N ASN A 58 -1.47 17.11 -5.24
CA ASN A 58 -2.77 17.76 -5.44
C ASN A 58 -3.16 17.75 -6.93
N MET A 59 -4.13 16.92 -7.32
CA MET A 59 -4.52 16.79 -8.74
C MET A 59 -5.21 18.02 -9.33
N LYS A 60 -5.87 18.84 -8.51
CA LYS A 60 -6.59 20.03 -9.03
C LYS A 60 -5.67 21.22 -9.31
N ARG A 61 -4.37 21.11 -9.01
CA ARG A 61 -3.37 22.16 -9.25
C ARG A 61 -2.55 21.83 -10.49
N THR A 62 -2.17 22.86 -11.23
CA THR A 62 -1.38 22.71 -12.46
C THR A 62 -0.03 23.41 -12.40
N ASP A 63 0.24 24.23 -11.39
CA ASP A 63 1.50 24.97 -11.21
C ASP A 63 2.15 24.75 -9.84
N SER A 64 1.53 23.88 -9.02
CA SER A 64 1.90 23.60 -7.63
C SER A 64 1.36 22.22 -7.21
N LEU A 65 1.67 21.17 -7.98
CA LEU A 65 1.11 19.84 -7.72
C LEU A 65 1.55 19.27 -6.38
N PHE A 66 2.83 19.39 -6.06
CA PHE A 66 3.41 18.79 -4.88
C PHE A 66 3.55 19.82 -3.77
N HIS A 67 2.97 19.52 -2.62
CA HIS A 67 3.04 20.36 -1.42
C HIS A 67 3.81 19.63 -0.32
N ILE A 68 4.68 20.35 0.38
CA ILE A 68 5.45 19.82 1.50
C ILE A 68 5.08 20.59 2.77
N TYR A 69 4.57 19.89 3.77
CA TYR A 69 4.19 20.43 5.06
C TYR A 69 5.15 19.95 6.14
N ASP A 70 5.43 20.79 7.13
CA ASP A 70 6.11 20.40 8.37
C ASP A 70 5.05 20.00 9.39
N LEU A 71 5.08 18.74 9.83
CA LEU A 71 4.11 18.18 10.77
C LEU A 71 4.33 18.66 12.22
N THR A 72 5.45 19.32 12.53
CA THR A 72 5.70 19.84 13.88
C THR A 72 4.90 21.10 14.19
N ASN A 73 4.62 21.90 13.17
CA ASN A 73 3.90 23.17 13.29
C ASN A 73 2.75 23.33 12.28
N PHE A 74 2.52 22.32 11.44
CA PHE A 74 1.47 22.27 10.40
C PHE A 74 1.61 23.36 9.33
N GLU A 75 2.83 23.80 9.05
CA GLU A 75 3.10 24.86 8.07
C GLU A 75 3.47 24.30 6.69
N LEU A 76 2.94 24.92 5.64
CA LEU A 76 3.37 24.68 4.25
C LEU A 76 4.79 25.25 4.06
N LYS A 77 5.76 24.38 3.77
CA LYS A 77 7.18 24.75 3.60
C LYS A 77 7.53 25.08 2.15
N SER A 78 7.04 24.27 1.22
CA SER A 78 7.35 24.43 -0.20
C SER A 78 6.26 23.82 -1.08
N VAL A 79 6.16 24.35 -2.29
CA VAL A 79 5.31 23.83 -3.36
C VAL A 79 6.10 23.80 -4.66
N PHE A 80 5.86 22.79 -5.49
CA PHE A 80 6.51 22.67 -6.79
C PHE A 80 5.73 21.76 -7.73
N GLY A 81 6.26 21.60 -8.94
CA GLY A 81 5.67 20.79 -10.00
C GLY A 81 4.63 21.59 -10.77
N LYS A 82 4.81 21.65 -12.09
CA LYS A 82 3.92 22.34 -13.01
C LYS A 82 3.58 21.41 -14.16
N ILE A 83 2.29 21.24 -14.48
CA ILE A 83 1.86 20.51 -15.68
C ILE A 83 2.13 21.38 -16.91
N GLY A 84 2.78 20.79 -17.92
CA GLY A 84 3.04 21.45 -19.19
C GLY A 84 4.06 20.71 -20.05
N GLU A 85 4.40 21.31 -21.19
CA GLU A 85 5.37 20.76 -22.15
C GLU A 85 6.74 21.46 -22.07
N GLY A 86 6.95 22.34 -21.08
CA GLY A 86 8.25 22.94 -20.81
C GLY A 86 9.32 21.91 -20.44
N PRO A 87 10.62 22.27 -20.54
CA PRO A 87 11.72 21.36 -20.22
C PRO A 87 11.64 20.83 -18.78
N ASP A 88 11.21 21.66 -17.83
CA ASP A 88 11.11 21.34 -16.40
C ASP A 88 9.67 21.04 -15.94
N ASP A 89 8.69 21.11 -16.85
CA ASP A 89 7.29 20.81 -16.54
C ASP A 89 7.09 19.28 -16.42
N PHE A 90 6.03 18.83 -15.76
CA PHE A 90 5.57 17.44 -15.78
C PHE A 90 4.44 17.26 -16.79
N ILE A 91 4.28 16.07 -17.35
CA ILE A 91 3.14 15.75 -18.22
C ILE A 91 2.09 14.96 -17.44
N GLN A 92 2.47 13.81 -16.87
CA GLN A 92 1.59 12.99 -16.05
C GLN A 92 2.36 12.46 -14.84
N PRO A 93 2.60 13.32 -13.84
CA PRO A 93 3.39 12.93 -12.69
C PRO A 93 2.59 12.09 -11.69
N SER A 94 3.27 11.32 -10.85
CA SER A 94 2.68 10.60 -9.71
C SER A 94 3.74 10.38 -8.62
N LEU A 95 3.37 10.70 -7.38
CA LEU A 95 4.16 10.47 -6.17
C LEU A 95 4.18 8.98 -5.81
N PHE A 96 5.35 8.46 -5.43
CA PHE A 96 5.47 7.10 -4.89
C PHE A 96 5.54 7.08 -3.38
N ASN A 97 4.97 6.04 -2.78
CA ASN A 97 5.31 5.68 -1.41
C ASN A 97 6.59 4.85 -1.40
N THR A 98 7.60 5.37 -0.71
CA THR A 98 8.88 4.71 -0.54
C THR A 98 9.24 4.60 0.95
N PRO A 99 9.96 3.54 1.35
CA PRO A 99 10.40 3.36 2.73
C PRO A 99 11.72 4.07 3.06
N PHE A 100 12.48 4.49 2.04
CA PHE A 100 13.79 5.15 2.17
C PHE A 100 13.65 6.68 2.19
N PRO A 101 14.68 7.45 2.58
CA PRO A 101 14.54 8.90 2.84
C PRO A 101 14.19 9.78 1.63
N ASP A 102 14.62 9.37 0.44
CA ASP A 102 14.41 10.16 -0.79
C ASP A 102 12.94 10.10 -1.24
N ILE A 103 12.51 11.16 -1.95
CA ILE A 103 11.20 11.24 -2.58
C ILE A 103 11.31 10.80 -4.03
N LEU A 104 10.43 9.91 -4.48
CA LEU A 104 10.35 9.50 -5.88
C LEU A 104 9.06 9.99 -6.54
N ILE A 105 9.20 10.58 -7.72
CA ILE A 105 8.10 11.01 -8.56
C ILE A 105 8.29 10.40 -9.94
N SER A 106 7.31 9.64 -10.43
CA SER A 106 7.27 9.25 -11.85
C SER A 106 6.64 10.34 -12.68
N ASP A 107 6.97 10.37 -13.97
CA ASP A 107 6.20 11.01 -15.02
C ASP A 107 5.99 9.98 -16.12
N ILE A 108 4.76 9.48 -16.23
CA ILE A 108 4.41 8.31 -17.05
C ILE A 108 4.65 8.63 -18.53
N ASP A 109 4.17 9.76 -19.00
CA ASP A 109 4.28 10.17 -20.40
C ASP A 109 5.71 10.53 -20.78
N LYS A 110 6.50 11.10 -19.84
CA LYS A 110 7.94 11.31 -20.06
C LYS A 110 8.76 10.02 -19.92
N LYS A 111 8.20 8.94 -19.35
CA LYS A 111 8.90 7.70 -18.98
C LYS A 111 10.11 7.96 -18.09
N MET A 112 9.96 8.90 -17.16
CA MET A 112 11.01 9.32 -16.25
C MET A 112 10.62 9.04 -14.80
N VAL A 113 11.60 8.73 -13.96
CA VAL A 113 11.48 8.77 -12.51
C VAL A 113 12.52 9.73 -11.97
N TYR A 114 12.07 10.67 -11.16
CA TYR A 114 12.88 11.70 -10.51
C TYR A 114 13.06 11.35 -9.05
N GLN A 115 14.28 11.44 -8.58
CA GLN A 115 14.66 11.20 -7.19
C GLN A 115 15.10 12.51 -6.56
N TYR A 116 14.42 12.92 -5.50
CA TYR A 116 14.70 14.14 -4.78
C TYR A 116 15.18 13.83 -3.36
N GLU A 117 16.20 14.55 -2.93
CA GLU A 117 16.59 14.64 -1.52
C GLU A 117 15.68 15.65 -0.83
N LEU A 118 15.15 15.30 0.34
CA LEU A 118 14.45 16.24 1.20
C LEU A 118 15.42 16.78 2.25
N ASN A 119 15.74 18.07 2.15
CA ASN A 119 16.63 18.68 3.12
C ASN A 119 15.90 19.01 4.44
N LYS A 120 16.68 19.31 5.48
CA LYS A 120 16.15 19.60 6.83
C LYS A 120 15.20 20.80 6.94
N TYR A 121 15.05 21.59 5.88
CA TYR A 121 14.16 22.76 5.84
C TYR A 121 12.86 22.49 5.06
N GLY A 122 12.65 21.26 4.58
CA GLY A 122 11.47 20.89 3.79
C GLY A 122 11.57 21.34 2.33
N GLN A 123 12.79 21.44 1.78
CA GLN A 123 13.02 21.75 0.38
C GLN A 123 13.57 20.52 -0.34
N LEU A 124 13.13 20.32 -1.58
CA LEU A 124 13.60 19.22 -2.42
C LEU A 124 14.74 19.65 -3.34
N GLU A 125 15.73 18.78 -3.44
CA GLU A 125 16.86 18.93 -4.34
C GLU A 125 16.94 17.69 -5.24
N LEU A 126 16.94 17.89 -6.57
CA LEU A 126 16.98 16.78 -7.52
C LEU A 126 18.34 16.07 -7.42
N LYS A 127 18.34 14.80 -6.99
CA LYS A 127 19.55 13.95 -6.93
C LYS A 127 19.82 13.29 -8.27
N SER A 128 18.77 12.72 -8.87
CA SER A 128 18.89 11.97 -10.11
C SER A 128 17.57 11.95 -10.88
N SER A 129 17.65 11.74 -12.19
CA SER A 129 16.52 11.43 -13.03
C SER A 129 16.87 10.25 -13.93
N ASN A 130 16.01 9.24 -13.94
CA ASN A 130 16.25 8.00 -14.64
C ASN A 130 15.13 7.76 -15.64
N LYS A 131 15.50 7.41 -16.88
CA LYS A 131 14.54 6.88 -17.83
C LYS A 131 14.14 5.49 -17.36
N ALA A 132 12.85 5.20 -17.40
CA ALA A 132 12.33 3.95 -16.92
C ALA A 132 11.57 3.25 -18.05
N ASN A 133 12.19 2.22 -18.60
CA ASN A 133 11.73 1.55 -19.82
C ASN A 133 10.39 0.81 -19.65
N TYR A 134 9.99 0.50 -18.41
CA TYR A 134 8.76 -0.22 -18.06
C TYR A 134 7.66 0.66 -17.44
N VAL A 135 7.77 1.99 -17.50
CA VAL A 135 6.86 2.92 -16.81
C VAL A 135 5.47 3.09 -17.43
N ASP A 136 5.17 2.40 -18.53
CA ASP A 136 3.80 2.23 -18.99
C ASP A 136 3.02 1.38 -17.96
N GLY A 137 2.43 2.02 -16.94
CA GLY A 137 1.83 1.35 -15.77
C GLY A 137 2.48 1.67 -14.43
N ALA A 138 3.38 2.67 -14.38
CA ALA A 138 4.14 3.02 -13.18
C ALA A 138 3.41 3.48 -11.92
N PRO A 139 2.16 3.99 -11.88
CA PRO A 139 1.63 4.53 -10.63
C PRO A 139 1.49 3.45 -9.53
N ASN A 140 1.62 2.16 -9.89
CA ASN A 140 1.58 1.04 -8.95
C ASN A 140 2.95 0.34 -8.76
N ALA A 141 4.06 1.00 -9.14
CA ALA A 141 5.39 0.46 -8.87
C ALA A 141 5.71 0.55 -7.38
N ALA A 142 6.27 -0.51 -6.80
CA ALA A 142 6.70 -0.54 -5.42
C ALA A 142 8.22 -0.69 -5.34
N PHE A 143 8.89 0.22 -4.63
CA PHE A 143 10.35 0.30 -4.62
C PHE A 143 10.98 -0.52 -3.51
N ILE A 144 11.92 -1.40 -3.87
CA ILE A 144 12.79 -2.09 -2.92
C ILE A 144 13.88 -1.11 -2.44
N ASN A 145 14.46 -0.35 -3.37
CA ASN A 145 15.43 0.72 -3.11
C ASN A 145 15.46 1.72 -4.28
N ASP A 146 16.47 2.57 -4.32
CA ASP A 146 16.66 3.63 -5.32
C ASP A 146 16.91 3.14 -6.76
N SER A 147 17.12 1.84 -6.97
CA SER A 147 17.45 1.27 -8.28
C SER A 147 16.64 0.02 -8.64
N LEU A 148 16.02 -0.62 -7.65
CA LEU A 148 15.24 -1.85 -7.79
C LEU A 148 13.79 -1.61 -7.35
N TYR A 149 12.87 -2.04 -8.20
CA TYR A 149 11.44 -1.95 -7.94
C TYR A 149 10.71 -3.18 -8.48
N VAL A 150 9.48 -3.37 -8.01
CA VAL A 150 8.55 -4.35 -8.52
C VAL A 150 7.34 -3.68 -9.13
N LEU A 151 6.77 -4.29 -10.16
CA LEU A 151 5.62 -3.76 -10.87
C LEU A 151 4.75 -4.91 -11.35
N ASP A 152 3.44 -4.81 -11.15
CA ASP A 152 2.47 -5.73 -11.74
C ASP A 152 2.39 -5.50 -13.26
N ALA A 153 2.59 -6.56 -14.04
CA ALA A 153 2.49 -6.49 -15.48
C ALA A 153 1.05 -6.33 -15.97
N MET A 154 0.06 -6.55 -15.10
CA MET A 154 -1.38 -6.41 -15.35
C MET A 154 -1.80 -7.06 -16.68
N TYR A 155 -2.14 -6.25 -17.68
CA TYR A 155 -2.59 -6.71 -19.01
C TYR A 155 -1.47 -7.25 -19.91
N ARG A 156 -0.20 -7.13 -19.52
CA ARG A 156 0.95 -7.64 -20.29
C ARG A 156 1.31 -9.07 -19.93
N ALA A 157 1.15 -9.45 -18.66
CA ALA A 157 1.44 -10.78 -18.15
C ALA A 157 0.75 -11.04 -16.81
N PRO A 158 0.46 -12.30 -16.43
CA PRO A 158 -0.16 -12.67 -15.15
C PRO A 158 0.84 -12.69 -13.98
N CYS A 159 1.80 -11.78 -13.98
CA CYS A 159 2.93 -11.80 -13.04
C CYS A 159 3.37 -10.41 -12.59
N ILE A 160 4.12 -10.39 -11.49
CA ILE A 160 4.84 -9.23 -11.00
C ILE A 160 6.28 -9.34 -11.48
N HIS A 161 6.81 -8.25 -12.05
CA HIS A 161 8.18 -8.14 -12.49
C HIS A 161 9.05 -7.44 -11.45
N LYS A 162 10.26 -7.94 -11.22
CA LYS A 162 11.35 -7.23 -10.55
C LYS A 162 12.25 -6.60 -11.60
N LEU A 163 12.49 -5.30 -11.49
CA LEU A 163 13.05 -4.47 -12.55
C LEU A 163 14.14 -3.55 -12.02
N THR A 164 14.96 -3.04 -12.94
CA THR A 164 15.82 -1.86 -12.73
C THR A 164 15.39 -0.74 -13.68
N PHE A 165 15.94 0.46 -13.51
CA PHE A 165 15.74 1.52 -14.50
C PHE A 165 16.51 1.29 -15.80
N ARG A 166 17.58 0.49 -15.78
CA ARG A 166 18.51 0.36 -16.92
C ARG A 166 18.15 -0.78 -17.85
N ASP A 167 17.63 -1.86 -17.30
CA ASP A 167 17.43 -3.10 -18.05
C ASP A 167 16.13 -3.07 -18.86
N GLU A 168 16.18 -3.64 -20.07
CA GLU A 168 15.01 -3.78 -20.95
C GLU A 168 14.18 -5.04 -20.65
N LEU A 169 14.64 -5.91 -19.76
CA LEU A 169 13.95 -7.14 -19.39
C LEU A 169 13.83 -7.24 -17.86
N PRO A 170 12.75 -7.84 -17.33
CA PRO A 170 12.64 -8.16 -15.92
C PRO A 170 13.82 -9.02 -15.44
N LEU A 171 14.39 -8.68 -14.29
CA LEU A 171 15.40 -9.48 -13.61
C LEU A 171 14.81 -10.82 -13.12
N LYS A 172 13.56 -10.77 -12.65
CA LYS A 172 12.80 -11.92 -12.16
C LYS A 172 11.31 -11.62 -12.28
N SER A 173 10.49 -12.67 -12.37
CA SER A 173 9.04 -12.56 -12.37
C SER A 173 8.41 -13.58 -11.44
N TRP A 174 7.31 -13.20 -10.79
CA TRP A 174 6.48 -14.08 -9.99
C TRP A 174 5.06 -14.13 -10.55
N THR A 175 4.68 -15.28 -11.10
CA THR A 175 3.34 -15.52 -11.64
C THR A 175 2.38 -15.82 -10.49
N TYR A 176 1.31 -15.04 -10.39
CA TYR A 176 0.34 -15.15 -9.30
C TYR A 176 -1.11 -15.26 -9.81
N ARG A 177 -1.36 -14.91 -11.09
CA ARG A 177 -2.67 -14.99 -11.73
C ARG A 177 -2.76 -16.12 -12.74
N ASN A 178 -3.99 -16.44 -13.09
CA ASN A 178 -4.27 -17.36 -14.18
C ASN A 178 -4.04 -16.66 -15.54
N PRO A 179 -3.13 -17.14 -16.41
CA PRO A 179 -2.93 -16.58 -17.75
C PRO A 179 -4.19 -16.59 -18.63
N ASP A 180 -5.15 -17.46 -18.34
CA ASP A 180 -6.38 -17.58 -19.14
C ASP A 180 -7.42 -16.49 -18.82
N ILE A 181 -7.23 -15.73 -17.72
CA ILE A 181 -8.08 -14.59 -17.37
C ILE A 181 -7.41 -13.31 -17.90
N LEU A 182 -7.94 -12.80 -19.02
CA LEU A 182 -7.35 -11.64 -19.69
C LEU A 182 -7.65 -10.32 -18.98
N ASP A 183 -8.85 -10.19 -18.42
CA ASP A 183 -9.26 -8.96 -17.74
C ASP A 183 -8.83 -8.98 -16.28
N TYR A 184 -7.89 -8.08 -15.97
CA TYR A 184 -7.29 -7.92 -14.65
C TYR A 184 -8.33 -7.64 -13.56
N TYR A 185 -9.33 -6.80 -13.83
CA TYR A 185 -10.24 -6.34 -12.77
C TYR A 185 -11.26 -7.40 -12.35
N ILE A 186 -11.44 -8.44 -13.15
CA ILE A 186 -12.33 -9.57 -12.83
C ILE A 186 -11.57 -10.80 -12.33
N ASP A 187 -10.24 -10.74 -12.27
CA ASP A 187 -9.41 -11.85 -11.84
C ASP A 187 -9.51 -12.00 -10.30
N PRO A 188 -9.91 -13.18 -9.78
CA PRO A 188 -10.01 -13.41 -8.34
C PRO A 188 -8.67 -13.33 -7.62
N ASP A 189 -7.56 -13.42 -8.34
CA ASP A 189 -6.21 -13.27 -7.81
C ASP A 189 -5.65 -11.86 -7.96
N MET A 190 -6.39 -10.90 -8.51
CA MET A 190 -5.99 -9.49 -8.56
C MET A 190 -5.69 -8.93 -7.16
N GLY A 191 -4.72 -8.02 -7.08
CA GLY A 191 -4.29 -7.43 -5.82
C GLY A 191 -3.24 -6.34 -6.03
N TYR A 192 -2.66 -5.89 -4.92
CA TYR A 192 -1.74 -4.77 -4.88
C TYR A 192 -0.39 -5.22 -4.35
N VAL A 193 0.69 -4.71 -4.97
CA VAL A 193 2.06 -5.01 -4.59
C VAL A 193 2.67 -3.83 -3.82
N TYR A 194 3.39 -4.17 -2.76
CA TYR A 194 4.15 -3.24 -1.93
C TYR A 194 5.56 -3.80 -1.75
N ALA A 195 6.54 -2.91 -1.59
CA ALA A 195 7.93 -3.33 -1.40
C ALA A 195 8.69 -2.35 -0.51
N ASN A 196 9.65 -2.90 0.21
CA ASN A 196 10.73 -2.16 0.85
C ASN A 196 12.05 -2.93 0.71
N GLU A 197 13.11 -2.43 1.33
CA GLU A 197 14.45 -3.05 1.23
C GLU A 197 14.51 -4.49 1.75
N ASN A 198 13.52 -4.90 2.56
CA ASN A 198 13.48 -6.18 3.25
C ASN A 198 12.43 -7.15 2.68
N ARG A 199 11.32 -6.65 2.13
CA ARG A 199 10.15 -7.46 1.79
C ARG A 199 9.46 -6.99 0.53
N ILE A 200 8.82 -7.95 -0.14
CA ILE A 200 7.74 -7.71 -1.09
C ILE A 200 6.47 -8.28 -0.44
N VAL A 201 5.40 -7.48 -0.44
CA VAL A 201 4.10 -7.87 0.10
C VAL A 201 3.06 -7.77 -0.99
N PHE A 202 2.23 -8.80 -1.15
CA PHE A 202 1.13 -8.81 -2.10
C PHE A 202 -0.19 -9.06 -1.39
N SER A 203 -1.11 -8.10 -1.44
CA SER A 203 -2.43 -8.19 -0.81
C SER A 203 -3.52 -8.40 -1.87
N TYR A 204 -4.33 -9.44 -1.70
CA TYR A 204 -5.35 -9.81 -2.66
C TYR A 204 -6.62 -8.96 -2.51
N GLY A 205 -7.15 -8.47 -3.63
CA GLY A 205 -8.30 -7.58 -3.69
C GLY A 205 -9.64 -8.28 -3.45
N TYR A 206 -9.76 -9.57 -3.79
CA TYR A 206 -11.02 -10.33 -3.66
C TYR A 206 -10.95 -11.52 -2.70
N LYS A 207 -9.77 -11.79 -2.15
CA LYS A 207 -9.52 -12.84 -1.16
C LYS A 207 -8.92 -12.19 0.08
N LYS A 208 -9.32 -12.64 1.26
CA LYS A 208 -8.67 -12.21 2.50
C LYS A 208 -7.36 -12.98 2.69
N GLN A 209 -6.42 -12.69 1.79
CA GLN A 209 -5.09 -13.29 1.74
C GLN A 209 -4.02 -12.22 1.50
N ILE A 210 -2.86 -12.40 2.11
CA ILE A 210 -1.66 -11.58 1.91
C ILE A 210 -0.44 -12.51 1.84
N ASP A 211 0.40 -12.31 0.83
CA ASP A 211 1.66 -13.03 0.67
C ASP A 211 2.83 -12.11 1.05
N PHE A 212 3.62 -12.54 2.04
CA PHE A 212 4.86 -11.91 2.46
C PHE A 212 6.02 -12.69 1.86
N MET A 213 6.87 -11.98 1.11
CA MET A 213 7.99 -12.55 0.38
C MET A 213 9.29 -11.80 0.69
N ASP A 214 10.42 -12.46 0.50
CA ASP A 214 11.68 -11.75 0.39
C ASP A 214 11.77 -10.95 -0.92
N THR A 215 12.84 -10.18 -1.08
CA THR A 215 13.05 -9.34 -2.27
C THR A 215 13.29 -10.12 -3.56
N ASP A 216 13.39 -11.45 -3.50
CA ASP A 216 13.53 -12.35 -4.65
C ASP A 216 12.24 -13.15 -4.89
N PHE A 217 11.09 -12.73 -4.35
CA PHE A 217 9.81 -13.43 -4.47
C PHE A 217 9.76 -14.82 -3.84
N ASN A 218 10.67 -15.16 -2.93
CA ASN A 218 10.52 -16.40 -2.16
C ASN A 218 9.48 -16.14 -1.06
N LEU A 219 8.42 -16.97 -1.03
CA LEU A 219 7.36 -16.87 -0.03
C LEU A 219 7.93 -17.15 1.38
N ILE A 220 7.80 -16.16 2.26
CA ILE A 220 8.12 -16.29 3.68
C ILE A 220 6.88 -16.80 4.42
N LYS A 221 5.73 -16.14 4.20
CA LYS A 221 4.47 -16.48 4.84
C LYS A 221 3.28 -16.08 3.98
N ARG A 222 2.28 -16.94 3.97
CA ARG A 222 0.94 -16.63 3.45
C ARG A 222 -0.01 -16.50 4.63
N VAL A 223 -0.60 -15.33 4.78
CA VAL A 223 -1.67 -15.09 5.75
C VAL A 223 -2.98 -15.20 5.01
N SER A 224 -3.88 -16.07 5.47
CA SER A 224 -5.19 -16.27 4.87
C SER A 224 -6.23 -16.45 5.96
N PHE A 225 -7.38 -15.83 5.78
CA PHE A 225 -8.50 -15.85 6.70
C PHE A 225 -9.72 -16.43 6.00
N ASP A 226 -10.64 -17.00 6.79
CA ASP A 226 -11.91 -17.44 6.28
C ASP A 226 -12.71 -16.23 5.76
N PHE A 227 -12.79 -16.15 4.44
CA PHE A 227 -13.55 -15.14 3.72
C PHE A 227 -14.27 -15.85 2.58
N ALA A 228 -15.59 -15.72 2.55
CA ALA A 228 -16.40 -16.47 1.59
C ALA A 228 -15.95 -16.15 0.17
N ASN A 229 -15.38 -17.14 -0.52
CA ASN A 229 -15.09 -17.05 -1.96
C ASN A 229 -16.41 -16.78 -2.67
N ARG A 230 -16.52 -15.62 -3.32
CA ARG A 230 -17.69 -15.25 -4.12
C ARG A 230 -17.25 -15.09 -5.56
N THR A 231 -18.06 -15.59 -6.48
CA THR A 231 -17.83 -15.45 -7.91
C THR A 231 -17.86 -13.98 -8.28
N ILE A 232 -16.77 -13.48 -8.85
CA ILE A 232 -16.68 -12.12 -9.36
C ILE A 232 -17.55 -12.06 -10.62
N ASN A 233 -18.51 -11.15 -10.64
CA ASN A 233 -19.41 -11.00 -11.76
C ASN A 233 -19.03 -9.76 -12.59
N PRO A 234 -18.48 -9.92 -13.81
CA PRO A 234 -18.07 -8.82 -14.68
C PRO A 234 -19.18 -7.82 -15.00
N SER A 235 -20.44 -8.20 -14.79
CA SER A 235 -21.62 -7.41 -15.12
C SER A 235 -22.24 -6.66 -13.94
N SER A 236 -21.69 -6.79 -12.72
CA SER A 236 -22.20 -6.10 -11.53
C SER A 236 -21.06 -5.52 -10.68
N ASN A 237 -21.16 -4.24 -10.29
CA ASN A 237 -20.25 -3.61 -9.33
C ASN A 237 -20.51 -4.04 -7.86
N ASP A 238 -21.21 -5.15 -7.65
CA ASP A 238 -21.63 -5.65 -6.34
C ASP A 238 -20.61 -6.61 -5.71
N ASP A 239 -19.49 -6.85 -6.39
CA ASP A 239 -18.43 -7.72 -5.90
C ASP A 239 -17.83 -7.18 -4.61
N VAL A 240 -17.71 -8.07 -3.62
CA VAL A 240 -17.18 -7.74 -2.30
C VAL A 240 -15.66 -7.65 -2.38
N ALA A 241 -15.11 -6.48 -2.11
CA ALA A 241 -13.68 -6.28 -1.98
C ALA A 241 -13.18 -6.78 -0.60
N SER A 242 -12.00 -7.38 -0.60
CA SER A 242 -11.26 -7.76 0.59
C SER A 242 -10.27 -6.64 0.96
N TYR A 243 -9.03 -6.71 0.51
CA TYR A 243 -8.03 -5.69 0.83
C TYR A 243 -8.04 -4.57 -0.22
N GLY A 244 -8.06 -3.34 0.27
CA GLY A 244 -7.90 -2.14 -0.54
C GLY A 244 -6.48 -1.59 -0.43
N THR A 245 -6.39 -0.27 -0.32
CA THR A 245 -5.13 0.45 -0.16
C THR A 245 -4.37 -0.01 1.08
N GLY A 246 -3.05 -0.12 0.94
CA GLY A 246 -2.11 -0.41 1.99
C GLY A 246 -0.89 0.52 1.94
N TYR A 247 -0.10 0.47 3.00
CA TYR A 247 1.15 1.20 3.16
C TYR A 247 2.17 0.24 3.77
N LEU A 248 3.31 0.06 3.12
CA LEU A 248 4.41 -0.74 3.64
C LEU A 248 5.50 0.20 4.18
N GLY A 249 5.58 0.27 5.51
CA GLY A 249 6.64 0.99 6.20
C GLY A 249 7.93 0.18 6.30
N ASN A 250 8.83 0.61 7.17
CA ASN A 250 10.06 -0.13 7.48
C ASN A 250 9.83 -1.24 8.51
N ARG A 251 8.74 -1.18 9.29
CA ARG A 251 8.46 -2.16 10.36
C ARG A 251 7.18 -2.94 10.16
N TYR A 252 6.16 -2.30 9.62
CA TYR A 252 4.85 -2.91 9.49
C TYR A 252 4.26 -2.73 8.09
N PHE A 253 3.40 -3.67 7.73
CA PHE A 253 2.45 -3.52 6.64
C PHE A 253 1.09 -3.14 7.22
N TYR A 254 0.53 -2.04 6.74
CA TYR A 254 -0.77 -1.52 7.13
C TYR A 254 -1.71 -1.65 5.94
N VAL A 255 -2.89 -2.24 6.09
CA VAL A 255 -3.81 -2.44 4.97
C VAL A 255 -5.25 -2.28 5.37
N LEU A 256 -6.04 -1.63 4.52
CA LEU A 256 -7.47 -1.50 4.72
C LEU A 256 -8.19 -2.79 4.33
N PHE A 257 -8.98 -3.32 5.27
CA PHE A 257 -9.92 -4.39 4.99
C PHE A 257 -11.32 -3.80 4.77
N ILE A 258 -11.81 -3.95 3.53
CA ILE A 258 -13.07 -3.39 3.05
C ILE A 258 -14.25 -4.28 3.46
N GLY A 259 -14.19 -5.58 3.14
CA GLY A 259 -15.21 -6.56 3.52
C GLY A 259 -16.62 -6.33 2.94
N THR A 260 -16.77 -5.40 1.99
CA THR A 260 -18.02 -5.00 1.34
C THR A 260 -17.75 -4.62 -0.14
N SER A 261 -18.79 -4.33 -0.94
CA SER A 261 -18.58 -3.87 -2.32
C SER A 261 -18.10 -2.42 -2.38
N TRP A 262 -17.39 -2.04 -3.45
CA TRP A 262 -16.90 -0.67 -3.62
C TRP A 262 -18.01 0.40 -3.57
N PRO A 263 -19.19 0.22 -4.21
CA PRO A 263 -20.28 1.17 -4.08
C PRO A 263 -20.79 1.31 -2.65
N GLU A 264 -20.85 0.23 -1.89
CA GLU A 264 -21.25 0.29 -0.48
C GLU A 264 -20.16 0.92 0.39
N TYR A 265 -18.89 0.62 0.12
CA TYR A 265 -17.74 1.25 0.78
C TYR A 265 -17.75 2.77 0.62
N ARG A 266 -17.98 3.27 -0.60
CA ARG A 266 -18.07 4.73 -0.87
C ARG A 266 -19.30 5.39 -0.22
N LYS A 267 -20.34 4.62 0.13
CA LYS A 267 -21.49 5.11 0.92
C LYS A 267 -21.22 5.09 2.43
N LEU A 268 -20.12 4.50 2.91
CA LEU A 268 -19.76 4.49 4.33
C LEU A 268 -19.27 5.89 4.76
N SER A 269 -20.21 6.81 4.98
CA SER A 269 -19.87 8.15 5.43
C SER A 269 -19.44 8.18 6.92
N PHE A 270 -19.83 7.17 7.71
CA PHE A 270 -19.60 7.14 9.18
C PHE A 270 -19.44 5.73 9.77
N ARG A 271 -19.40 4.67 8.94
CA ARG A 271 -19.49 3.28 9.42
C ARG A 271 -18.15 2.63 9.71
N GLY A 272 -17.07 3.37 9.53
CA GLY A 272 -15.72 2.89 9.77
C GLY A 272 -15.28 1.76 8.85
N THR A 273 -13.98 1.50 8.87
CA THR A 273 -13.33 0.39 8.16
C THR A 273 -12.27 -0.21 9.08
N PHE A 274 -11.74 -1.38 8.73
CA PHE A 274 -10.67 -1.98 9.51
C PHE A 274 -9.31 -1.66 8.88
N LEU A 275 -8.38 -1.19 9.69
CA LEU A 275 -6.95 -1.19 9.37
C LEU A 275 -6.34 -2.43 10.04
N GLU A 276 -5.85 -3.37 9.24
CA GLU A 276 -5.12 -4.54 9.71
C GLU A 276 -3.62 -4.29 9.56
N VAL A 277 -2.85 -4.62 10.62
CA VAL A 277 -1.42 -4.37 10.71
C VAL A 277 -0.68 -5.67 10.93
N PHE A 278 0.35 -5.89 10.13
CA PHE A 278 1.20 -7.07 10.17
C PHE A 278 2.66 -6.66 10.30
N ASP A 279 3.47 -7.48 10.96
CA ASP A 279 4.92 -7.33 10.88
C ASP A 279 5.45 -7.78 9.50
N LEU A 280 6.73 -7.54 9.26
CA LEU A 280 7.37 -7.90 7.98
C LEU A 280 7.47 -9.42 7.73
N ASP A 281 7.21 -10.26 8.73
CA ASP A 281 7.18 -11.71 8.59
C ASP A 281 5.74 -12.26 8.42
N GLY A 282 4.75 -11.36 8.35
CA GLY A 282 3.35 -11.69 8.16
C GLY A 282 2.65 -12.19 9.43
N ASN A 283 3.13 -11.83 10.61
CA ASN A 283 2.38 -12.06 11.85
C ASN A 283 1.38 -10.92 12.07
N PRO A 284 0.10 -11.20 12.39
CA PRO A 284 -0.84 -10.16 12.78
C PRO A 284 -0.35 -9.45 14.04
N VAL A 285 -0.40 -8.11 14.03
CA VAL A 285 0.06 -7.26 15.14
C VAL A 285 -1.12 -6.54 15.77
N ALA A 286 -1.91 -5.84 14.96
CA ALA A 286 -3.04 -5.06 15.43
C ALA A 286 -4.16 -4.98 14.38
N ARG A 287 -5.41 -4.84 14.85
CA ARG A 287 -6.56 -4.47 14.02
C ARG A 287 -7.27 -3.28 14.62
N TYR A 288 -7.36 -2.20 13.87
CA TYR A 288 -8.06 -0.99 14.28
C TYR A 288 -9.38 -0.85 13.55
N HIS A 289 -10.45 -0.60 14.29
CA HIS A 289 -11.69 -0.10 13.70
C HIS A 289 -11.59 1.43 13.60
N LEU A 290 -11.43 1.94 12.39
CA LEU A 290 -11.31 3.38 12.11
C LEU A 290 -12.68 4.02 12.17
N GLY A 291 -13.01 4.77 13.23
CA GLY A 291 -14.28 5.48 13.31
C GLY A 291 -14.32 6.70 12.38
N GLY A 292 -15.46 6.98 11.75
CA GLY A 292 -15.64 8.13 10.85
C GLY A 292 -15.56 7.76 9.37
N ILE A 293 -15.04 8.69 8.56
CA ILE A 293 -14.87 8.51 7.11
C ILE A 293 -13.64 7.63 6.85
N PRO A 294 -13.76 6.54 6.09
CA PRO A 294 -12.61 5.70 5.77
C PRO A 294 -11.69 6.41 4.77
N PRO A 295 -10.35 6.32 4.94
CA PRO A 295 -9.44 6.88 3.96
C PRO A 295 -9.45 6.10 2.64
N ILE A 296 -9.25 6.78 1.51
CA ILE A 296 -9.03 6.17 0.19
C ILE A 296 -7.55 5.88 -0.09
N SER A 297 -6.67 6.76 0.39
CA SER A 297 -5.21 6.60 0.41
C SER A 297 -4.71 7.13 1.74
N PHE A 298 -3.57 6.58 2.20
CA PHE A 298 -2.96 6.94 3.47
C PHE A 298 -1.48 6.56 3.53
N ALA A 299 -0.79 7.15 4.49
CA ALA A 299 0.57 6.83 4.86
C ALA A 299 0.67 6.86 6.38
N VAL A 300 1.60 6.06 6.89
CA VAL A 300 1.84 5.95 8.32
C VAL A 300 3.22 6.50 8.63
N ASP A 301 3.25 7.50 9.51
CA ASP A 301 4.48 7.91 10.14
C ASP A 301 4.83 6.90 11.23
N GLU A 302 5.77 6.00 10.96
CA GLU A 302 6.21 5.02 11.94
C GLU A 302 6.96 5.67 13.13
N ASP A 303 7.50 6.88 13.01
CA ASP A 303 8.15 7.54 14.15
C ASP A 303 7.16 8.01 15.21
N THR A 304 5.94 8.36 14.80
CA THR A 304 4.88 8.84 15.69
C THR A 304 3.68 7.90 15.79
N PHE A 305 3.64 6.86 14.95
CA PHE A 305 2.49 5.97 14.73
C PHE A 305 1.19 6.73 14.43
N ILE A 306 1.30 7.73 13.56
CA ILE A 306 0.15 8.50 13.08
C ILE A 306 -0.14 8.09 11.63
N LEU A 307 -1.39 7.72 11.37
CA LEU A 307 -1.91 7.56 10.02
C LEU A 307 -2.48 8.89 9.54
N TYR A 308 -2.00 9.34 8.39
CA TYR A 308 -2.56 10.47 7.64
C TYR A 308 -3.29 9.92 6.44
N GLY A 309 -4.57 10.25 6.30
CA GLY A 309 -5.45 9.69 5.28
C GLY A 309 -6.25 10.75 4.54
N MET A 310 -6.72 10.38 3.36
CA MET A 310 -7.45 11.26 2.45
C MET A 310 -8.84 10.72 2.16
N ARG A 311 -9.78 11.60 1.82
CA ARG A 311 -11.16 11.24 1.50
C ARG A 311 -11.45 11.35 0.01
N ASP A 312 -12.48 10.63 -0.43
CA ASP A 312 -12.88 10.46 -1.84
C ASP A 312 -13.75 11.61 -2.40
N ASP A 313 -14.26 12.51 -1.55
CA ASP A 313 -15.52 13.24 -1.82
C ASP A 313 -15.40 14.49 -2.69
N GLY A 314 -14.25 14.79 -3.30
CA GLY A 314 -14.16 15.78 -4.39
C GLY A 314 -14.38 17.25 -3.99
N GLU A 315 -14.86 17.53 -2.77
CA GLU A 315 -15.29 18.82 -2.27
C GLU A 315 -14.34 19.32 -1.15
N PRO A 316 -14.04 20.63 -1.10
CA PRO A 316 -12.96 21.16 -0.28
C PRO A 316 -13.40 21.24 1.18
N GLU A 317 -12.93 20.31 1.99
CA GLU A 317 -12.61 20.66 3.37
C GLU A 317 -11.14 20.31 3.52
N ASP A 318 -10.41 21.32 3.96
CA ASP A 318 -8.96 21.45 4.00
C ASP A 318 -8.27 20.45 4.95
N ASN A 319 -8.90 19.32 5.26
CA ASN A 319 -8.52 18.44 6.34
C ASN A 319 -8.01 17.09 5.85
N LEU A 320 -6.87 16.67 6.37
CA LEU A 320 -6.47 15.26 6.37
C LEU A 320 -7.18 14.53 7.49
N LEU A 321 -7.50 13.26 7.24
CA LEU A 321 -7.97 12.34 8.25
C LEU A 321 -6.76 11.89 9.07
N VAL A 322 -6.86 11.92 10.39
CA VAL A 322 -5.76 11.57 11.27
C VAL A 322 -6.21 10.54 12.29
N TYR A 323 -5.40 9.49 12.44
CA TYR A 323 -5.62 8.44 13.44
C TYR A 323 -4.31 8.14 14.17
N LYS A 324 -4.37 8.07 15.50
CA LYS A 324 -3.25 7.65 16.35
C LYS A 324 -3.29 6.15 16.55
N LEU A 325 -2.28 5.43 16.07
CA LEU A 325 -2.20 3.98 16.12
C LEU A 325 -1.53 3.54 17.43
N ASN A 326 -2.32 3.22 18.46
CA ASN A 326 -1.79 2.78 19.75
C ASN A 326 -1.38 1.30 19.71
N GLY A 327 -0.51 0.86 20.62
CA GLY A 327 -0.17 -0.56 20.77
C GLY A 327 0.86 -1.10 19.76
N LEU A 328 1.38 -0.25 18.87
CA LEU A 328 2.53 -0.57 18.02
C LEU A 328 3.85 -0.21 18.72
N SER A 329 4.91 -0.93 18.38
CA SER A 329 6.21 -0.77 19.05
C SER A 329 7.30 -0.45 18.05
N LYS A 330 8.33 0.27 18.52
CA LYS A 330 9.51 0.58 17.70
C LYS A 330 10.55 -0.54 17.67
N TYR A 331 10.30 -1.67 18.36
CA TYR A 331 11.31 -2.68 18.72
C TYR A 331 11.08 -4.03 18.08
#